data_AF-A0A4R7BXN5-F1
#
_entry.id   AF-A0A4R7BXN5-F1
#
_cell.length_a   1.000
_cell.length_b   1.000
_cell.length_c   1.000
_cell.angle_alpha   90.00
_cell.angle_beta   90.00
_cell.angle_gamma   90.00
#
_symmetry.space_group_name_H-M   'P 1'
#
loop_
_entity.id
_entity.type
_entity.pdbx_description
1 polymer ?
#
loop_
_entity_poly.entity_id
_entity_poly.type
_entity_poly.pdbx_seq_one_letter_code
_entity_poly.pdbx_strand_id
1 'polypeptide(L)' 'MGDDWRPIETAPRDGTVVELMHEDVGSYRMRWNPIGDNPLVSLEIGLWKAPDESFTWCEDSGHGPSHWRPAPPEDE' A
#
# COMPACT_ATOMS: atom_id res chain seq x y z
N MET A 1 -19.82 0.87 1.57
CA MET A 1 -18.47 0.57 1.07
C MET A 1 -18.35 -0.93 1.01
N GLY A 2 -17.82 -1.52 -0.07
CA GLY A 2 -17.76 -2.98 -0.23
C GLY A 2 -17.06 -3.66 0.96
N ASP A 3 -17.60 -4.78 1.41
CA ASP A 3 -17.45 -5.36 2.76
C ASP A 3 -16.03 -5.84 3.16
N ASP A 4 -15.00 -5.70 2.32
CA ASP A 4 -13.70 -6.37 2.53
C ASP A 4 -12.51 -5.43 2.80
N TRP A 5 -12.76 -4.13 3.00
CA TRP A 5 -11.70 -3.20 3.41
C TRP A 5 -11.33 -3.41 4.88
N ARG A 6 -10.05 -3.62 5.13
CA ARG A 6 -9.45 -3.91 6.44
C ARG A 6 -8.49 -2.79 6.84
N PRO A 7 -8.28 -2.54 8.14
CA PRO A 7 -7.32 -1.52 8.58
C PRO A 7 -5.91 -1.82 8.09
N ILE A 8 -5.18 -0.80 7.63
CA ILE A 8 -3.82 -0.94 7.06
C ILE A 8 -2.84 -1.68 7.96
N GLU A 9 -3.01 -1.58 9.28
CA GLU A 9 -2.19 -2.27 10.29
C GLU A 9 -2.21 -3.80 10.16
N THR A 10 -3.24 -4.34 9.50
CA THR A 10 -3.41 -5.79 9.26
C THR A 10 -2.96 -6.23 7.87
N ALA A 11 -2.40 -5.32 7.07
CA ALA A 11 -2.00 -5.61 5.70
C ALA A 11 -0.81 -6.58 5.66
N PRO A 12 -0.77 -7.51 4.69
CA PRO A 12 0.34 -8.44 4.54
C PRO A 12 1.61 -7.68 4.13
N ARG A 13 2.63 -7.75 5.00
CA ARG A 13 3.95 -7.15 4.79
C ARG A 13 4.98 -8.13 4.20
N ASP A 14 4.51 -9.18 3.54
CA ASP A 14 5.32 -10.26 2.92
C ASP A 14 5.65 -9.99 1.43
N GLY A 15 5.19 -8.85 0.88
CA GLY A 15 5.34 -8.53 -0.54
C GLY A 15 4.17 -9.00 -1.41
N THR A 16 3.12 -9.55 -0.81
CA THR A 16 1.83 -9.80 -1.46
C THR A 16 1.27 -8.50 -2.05
N VAL A 17 0.74 -8.57 -3.27
CA VAL A 17 0.05 -7.43 -3.89
C VAL A 17 -1.34 -7.30 -3.28
N VAL A 18 -1.65 -6.10 -2.80
CA VAL A 18 -2.92 -5.72 -2.20
C VAL A 18 -3.40 -4.42 -2.82
N GLU A 19 -4.68 -4.11 -2.64
CA GLU A 19 -5.19 -2.78 -2.96
C GLU A 19 -5.26 -1.96 -1.67
N LEU A 20 -4.60 -0.81 -1.68
CA LEU A 20 -4.56 0.15 -0.57
C LEU A 20 -5.50 1.31 -0.87
N MET A 21 -6.13 1.88 0.14
CA MET A 21 -7.07 2.99 0.01
C MET A 21 -6.72 4.14 0.95
N HIS A 22 -6.88 5.36 0.45
CA HIS A 22 -6.94 6.58 1.24
C HIS A 22 -8.10 7.44 0.77
N GLU A 23 -8.73 8.13 1.71
CA GLU A 23 -9.98 8.85 1.48
C GLU A 23 -9.87 9.97 0.45
N ASP A 24 -8.73 10.67 0.39
CA ASP A 24 -8.53 11.79 -0.54
C ASP A 24 -8.09 11.39 -1.95
N VAL A 25 -7.42 10.25 -2.12
CA VAL A 25 -6.77 9.89 -3.40
C VAL A 25 -7.35 8.64 -4.06
N GLY A 26 -8.16 7.87 -3.32
CA GLY A 26 -8.74 6.62 -3.80
C GLY A 26 -7.85 5.41 -3.50
N SER A 27 -7.97 4.37 -4.33
CA SER A 27 -7.32 3.09 -4.09
C SER A 27 -6.32 2.68 -5.18
N TYR A 28 -5.20 2.11 -4.76
CA TYR A 28 -4.09 1.73 -5.62
C TYR A 28 -3.58 0.32 -5.29
N ARG A 29 -3.20 -0.44 -6.32
CA ARG A 29 -2.52 -1.73 -6.13
C ARG A 29 -1.07 -1.51 -5.75
N MET A 30 -0.65 -2.10 -4.64
CA MET A 30 0.71 -1.96 -4.11
C MET A 30 1.16 -3.24 -3.42
N ARG A 31 2.46 -3.39 -3.21
CA ARG A 31 3.07 -4.43 -2.39
C ARG A 31 3.98 -3.83 -1.34
N TRP A 32 4.09 -4.48 -0.19
CA TRP A 32 5.03 -4.04 0.83
C TRP A 32 6.47 -4.30 0.39
N ASN A 33 7.34 -3.30 0.50
CA ASN A 33 8.77 -3.43 0.29
C ASN A 33 9.50 -3.18 1.61
N PRO A 34 9.92 -4.24 2.35
CA PRO A 34 10.48 -4.11 3.69
C PRO A 34 11.88 -3.47 3.72
N ILE A 35 12.59 -3.46 2.58
CA ILE A 35 13.91 -2.83 2.42
C ILE A 35 13.84 -1.52 1.63
N GLY A 36 12.64 -1.14 1.18
CA GLY A 36 12.47 0.10 0.44
C GLY A 36 12.63 1.28 1.36
N ASP A 37 13.63 2.11 1.10
CA ASP A 37 13.69 3.48 1.57
C ASP A 37 13.33 4.41 0.42
N ASN A 38 12.66 5.52 0.71
CA ASN A 38 12.52 6.60 -0.24
C ASN A 38 12.59 7.93 0.54
N PRO A 39 13.75 8.60 0.58
CA PRO A 39 13.97 9.77 1.41
C PRO A 39 13.07 10.96 1.04
N LEU A 40 12.37 10.90 -0.09
CA LEU A 40 11.36 11.89 -0.49
C LEU A 40 10.02 11.72 0.24
N VAL A 41 9.72 10.53 0.77
CA VAL A 41 8.42 10.19 1.39
C VAL A 41 8.54 9.58 2.80
N SER A 42 9.66 8.96 3.15
CA SER A 42 9.97 8.53 4.52
C SER A 42 11.47 8.29 4.70
N LEU A 43 11.96 8.56 5.91
CA LEU A 43 13.32 8.20 6.34
C LEU A 43 13.38 6.80 6.97
N GLU A 44 12.23 6.15 7.15
CA GLU A 44 12.13 4.79 7.69
C GLU A 44 12.14 3.73 6.58
N ILE A 45 12.64 2.55 6.92
CA ILE A 45 12.61 1.37 6.05
C ILE A 45 11.21 0.76 6.06
N GLY A 46 10.70 0.39 4.88
CA GLY A 46 9.37 -0.19 4.75
C GLY A 46 8.39 0.78 4.13
N LEU A 47 8.03 0.52 2.88
CA LEU A 47 7.06 1.33 2.14
C LEU A 47 6.19 0.46 1.24
N TRP A 48 5.02 0.95 0.90
CA TRP A 48 4.21 0.37 -0.15
C TRP A 48 4.75 0.82 -1.50
N LYS A 49 4.94 -0.10 -2.44
CA LYS A 49 5.43 0.20 -3.79
C LYS A 49 4.44 -0.32 -4.83
N ALA A 50 4.17 0.48 -5.86
CA ALA A 50 3.37 0.05 -6.99
C ALA A 50 4.06 -1.15 -7.69
N PRO A 51 3.32 -2.16 -8.20
CA PRO A 51 3.91 -3.30 -8.89
C PRO A 51 4.76 -2.92 -10.10
N ASP A 52 4.34 -1.88 -10.83
CA ASP A 52 5.04 -1.27 -11.97
C ASP A 52 6.15 -0.29 -11.55
N GLU A 53 6.41 -0.16 -10.25
CA GLU A 53 7.48 0.65 -9.66
C GLU A 53 7.39 2.16 -9.90
N SER A 54 6.27 2.68 -10.44
CA SER A 54 6.12 4.12 -10.75
C SER A 54 6.06 5.02 -9.51
N PHE A 55 5.54 4.52 -8.38
CA PHE A 55 5.46 5.30 -7.14
C PHE A 55 5.51 4.43 -5.88
N THR A 56 5.74 5.13 -4.76
CA THR A 56 5.78 4.59 -3.40
C THR A 56 4.82 5.33 -2.49
N TRP A 57 4.28 4.66 -1.48
CA TRP A 57 3.35 5.22 -0.51
C TRP A 57 3.75 4.78 0.90
N CYS A 58 3.97 5.75 1.79
CA CYS A 58 4.39 5.51 3.18
C CYS A 58 3.24 5.73 4.16
N GLU A 59 3.24 5.00 5.27
CA GLU A 59 2.24 5.12 6.34
C GLU A 59 2.51 6.34 7.26
N ASP A 60 3.76 6.81 7.34
CA ASP A 60 4.27 7.71 8.40
C ASP A 60 3.73 9.16 8.39
N SER A 61 3.36 9.70 7.22
CA SER A 61 3.08 11.16 7.11
C SER A 61 1.62 11.57 7.38
N GLY A 62 0.79 10.73 7.99
CA GLY A 62 -0.65 11.01 8.21
C GLY A 62 -1.50 11.10 6.93
N HIS A 63 -0.87 10.93 5.76
CA HIS A 63 -1.47 10.83 4.42
C HIS A 63 -1.21 9.45 3.80
N GLY A 64 -0.85 8.49 4.65
CA GLY A 64 -0.61 7.10 4.26
C GLY A 64 -1.92 6.35 4.03
N PRO A 65 -1.88 5.18 3.38
CA PRO A 65 -3.07 4.38 3.15
C PRO A 65 -3.73 4.01 4.48
N SER A 66 -5.06 4.16 4.57
CA SER A 66 -5.82 3.88 5.80
C SER A 66 -6.39 2.46 5.82
N HIS A 67 -6.70 1.91 4.65
CA HIS A 67 -7.29 0.59 4.51
C HIS A 67 -6.62 -0.22 3.40
N TRP A 68 -6.79 -1.53 3.46
CA TRP A 68 -6.37 -2.45 2.41
C TRP A 68 -7.42 -3.52 2.14
N ARG A 69 -7.34 -4.16 0.98
CA ARG A 69 -8.04 -5.41 0.66
C ARG A 69 -7.18 -6.27 -0.26
N PRO A 70 -7.43 -7.58 -0.38
CA PRO A 70 -6.79 -8.42 -1.38
C PRO A 70 -7.00 -7.82 -2.78
N ALA A 71 -5.94 -7.71 -3.56
CA ALA A 71 -6.09 -7.35 -4.97
C ALA A 71 -6.86 -8.49 -5.67
N PRO A 72 -7.82 -8.17 -6.56
CA PRO A 72 -8.45 -9.21 -7.36
C PRO A 72 -7.35 -9.91 -8.20
N PRO A 73 -7.51 -11.22 -8.48
CA PRO A 73 -6.58 -11.93 -9.34
C PRO A 73 -6.42 -11.14 -10.64
N GLU A 74 -5.19 -11.03 -11.13
CA GLU A 74 -4.94 -10.48 -12.45
C GLU A 74 -5.57 -11.50 -13.43
N ASP A 75 -6.66 -11.13 -14.10
CA ASP A 75 -7.17 -11.90 -15.23
C ASP A 75 -6.01 -12.09 -16.23
N GLU A 76 -5.65 -13.35 -16.48
CA GLU A 76 -4.59 -13.80 -17.41
C GLU A 76 -4.88 -13.43 -18.87
#